data_AF-A0A1H7EF40-F1
#
_entry.id   AF-A0A1H7EF40-F1
#
_cell.length_a   1.000
_cell.length_b   1.000
_cell.length_c   1.000
_cell.angle_alpha   90.00
_cell.angle_beta   90.00
_cell.angle_gamma   90.00
#
_symmetry.space_group_name_H-M   'P 1'
#
loop_
_entity.id
_entity.type
_entity.pdbx_description
1 polymer ?
#
loop_
_entity_poly.entity_id
_entity_poly.type
_entity_poly.pdbx_seq_one_letter_code
_entity_poly.pdbx_strand_id
1 'polypeptide(L)'
;MADDDRIVGYAESYMTPRSYTKRARVERTACDVQVPPAADSIIGRCEYYYRPLHCEYLDTVTKVTAGSAWATVKAFATSWDPWTDKEVTARLLHERQTLIQPECTASDWSRHSNFMMRHIGCGHKPPSYYLSYGYFYCSNYGAKLYPTLSPAGQAWLRSAKWYLQKNMEDGLNQNMQGKVIKISSAKPGNGSFSMVVTRYQLELDSETFKTFAFETHPLAYLDGGLSDLQIGDMLKIMGGPALEEWADPRTYQQVWDSGKVVASKTLGDAWDSTKIDVDDPVSKILGRLMDAK
;
A
#
# COMPACT_ATOMS: atom_id res chain seq x y z
N MET A 1 -10.78 -21.39 -25.45
CA MET A 1 -9.47 -21.14 -26.09
C MET A 1 -9.02 -19.80 -25.54
N ALA A 2 -8.00 -19.80 -24.69
CA ALA A 2 -7.44 -18.59 -24.13
C ALA A 2 -6.78 -17.81 -25.27
N ASP A 3 -7.13 -16.54 -25.41
CA ASP A 3 -6.51 -15.67 -26.39
C ASP A 3 -5.06 -15.43 -25.96
N ASP A 4 -4.12 -16.12 -26.62
CA ASP A 4 -2.70 -16.15 -26.27
C ASP A 4 -2.01 -14.82 -26.61
N ASP A 5 -2.66 -13.98 -27.43
CA ASP A 5 -2.17 -12.64 -27.75
C ASP A 5 -2.94 -11.59 -26.94
N ARG A 6 -2.26 -11.00 -25.96
CA ARG A 6 -2.70 -9.88 -25.11
C ARG A 6 -2.87 -8.58 -25.93
N ILE A 7 -3.68 -8.61 -26.99
CA ILE A 7 -3.90 -7.49 -27.91
C ILE A 7 -4.82 -6.47 -27.22
N VAL A 8 -4.22 -5.41 -26.68
CA VAL A 8 -4.95 -4.31 -26.00
C VAL A 8 -5.60 -3.33 -26.98
N GLY A 9 -5.29 -3.42 -28.27
CA GLY A 9 -5.84 -2.59 -29.33
C GLY A 9 -5.26 -2.92 -30.70
N TYR A 10 -5.93 -2.44 -31.74
CA TYR A 10 -5.56 -2.67 -33.13
C TYR A 10 -5.47 -1.36 -33.89
N ALA A 11 -4.53 -1.26 -34.83
CA ALA A 11 -4.46 -0.17 -35.79
C ALA A 11 -3.91 -0.65 -37.11
N GLU A 12 -4.56 -0.23 -38.20
CA GLU A 12 -4.00 -0.31 -39.53
C GLU A 12 -3.40 1.02 -39.91
N SER A 13 -2.19 0.99 -40.46
CA SER A 13 -1.53 2.16 -41.03
C SER A 13 -1.09 1.84 -42.45
N TYR A 14 -1.44 2.71 -43.40
CA TYR A 14 -0.95 2.62 -44.77
C TYR A 14 -0.06 3.83 -45.05
N MET A 15 1.18 3.57 -45.44
CA MET A 15 2.11 4.61 -45.85
C MET A 15 1.71 5.06 -47.27
N THR A 16 1.30 6.32 -47.43
CA THR A 16 1.01 6.87 -48.76
C THR A 16 2.11 7.87 -49.15
N PRO A 17 2.46 7.99 -50.44
CA PRO A 17 3.47 8.95 -50.90
C PRO A 17 3.16 10.42 -50.58
N ARG A 18 1.96 10.74 -50.10
CA ARG A 18 1.47 12.12 -49.88
C ARG A 18 1.76 12.67 -48.48
N SER A 19 1.96 11.84 -47.45
CA SER A 19 2.21 12.32 -46.09
C SER A 19 2.71 11.20 -45.19
N TYR A 20 3.84 11.44 -44.52
CA TYR A 20 4.37 10.62 -43.41
C TYR A 20 3.98 11.18 -42.03
N THR A 21 3.20 12.27 -42.00
CA THR A 21 2.87 13.01 -40.77
C THR A 21 1.55 12.59 -40.14
N LYS A 22 0.68 11.88 -40.86
CA LYS A 22 -0.53 11.28 -40.30
C LYS A 22 -0.21 9.95 -39.61
N ARG A 23 -0.24 9.94 -38.29
CA ARG A 23 -0.14 8.71 -37.49
C ARG A 23 -1.46 7.93 -37.54
N ALA A 24 -1.39 6.61 -37.64
CA ALA A 24 -2.56 5.76 -37.48
C ALA A 24 -3.15 5.93 -36.08
N ARG A 25 -4.48 5.98 -35.99
CA ARG A 25 -5.18 5.98 -34.71
C ARG A 25 -5.35 4.54 -34.28
N VAL A 26 -4.92 4.24 -33.06
CA VAL A 26 -5.16 2.96 -32.41
C VAL A 26 -6.41 3.10 -31.58
N GLU A 27 -7.45 2.33 -31.92
CA GLU A 27 -8.62 2.20 -31.05
C GLU A 27 -8.33 1.11 -30.02
N ARG A 28 -8.39 1.51 -28.75
CA ARG A 28 -8.11 0.62 -27.64
C ARG A 28 -9.40 -0.06 -27.21
N THR A 29 -9.46 -1.37 -27.40
CA THR A 29 -10.67 -2.17 -27.18
C THR A 29 -10.64 -2.93 -25.85
N ALA A 30 -9.47 -3.05 -25.23
CA ALA A 30 -9.29 -3.77 -23.98
C ALA A 30 -8.26 -3.13 -23.05
N CYS A 31 -8.43 -3.38 -21.75
CA CYS A 31 -7.49 -2.99 -20.72
C CYS A 31 -6.72 -4.22 -20.20
N ASP A 32 -5.42 -4.07 -19.96
CA ASP A 32 -4.62 -5.12 -19.31
C ASP A 32 -4.87 -5.11 -17.80
N VAL A 33 -5.86 -5.89 -17.37
CA VAL A 33 -6.26 -6.01 -15.96
C VAL A 33 -5.56 -7.16 -15.24
N GLN A 34 -4.62 -7.84 -15.90
CA GLN A 34 -3.85 -8.91 -15.27
C GLN A 34 -2.69 -8.32 -14.49
N VAL A 35 -2.64 -8.62 -13.20
CA VAL A 35 -1.59 -8.14 -12.30
C VAL A 35 -0.50 -9.20 -12.21
N PRO A 36 0.68 -8.97 -12.80
CA PRO A 36 1.80 -9.89 -12.66
C PRO A 36 2.33 -9.87 -11.22
N PRO A 37 2.85 -11.01 -10.70
CA PRO A 37 3.49 -11.06 -9.40
C PRO A 37 4.77 -10.18 -9.38
N ALA A 38 5.01 -9.55 -8.23
CA ALA A 38 6.23 -8.78 -8.00
C ALA A 38 7.40 -9.71 -7.71
N ALA A 39 8.61 -9.27 -8.06
CA ALA A 39 9.82 -9.99 -7.68
C ALA A 39 9.94 -10.14 -6.17
N ASP A 40 10.21 -11.36 -5.68
CA ASP A 40 10.49 -11.62 -4.25
C ASP A 40 11.53 -10.66 -3.65
N SER A 41 12.53 -10.28 -4.46
CA SER A 41 13.61 -9.37 -4.06
C SER A 41 13.16 -7.94 -3.72
N ILE A 42 11.97 -7.53 -4.17
CA ILE A 42 11.40 -6.19 -3.97
C ILE A 42 10.55 -6.14 -2.69
N ILE A 43 10.04 -7.28 -2.21
CA ILE A 43 9.22 -7.35 -1.00
C ILE A 43 10.03 -6.92 0.23
N GLY A 44 9.43 -6.05 1.04
CA GLY A 44 10.07 -5.35 2.16
C GLY A 44 10.84 -4.08 1.76
N ARG A 45 10.89 -3.69 0.48
CA ARG A 45 11.65 -2.50 0.02
C ARG A 45 10.71 -1.37 -0.44
N CYS A 46 10.43 -0.42 0.46
CA CYS A 46 9.52 0.71 0.22
C CYS A 46 9.77 1.47 -1.08
N GLU A 47 11.02 1.89 -1.27
CA GLU A 47 11.45 2.71 -2.39
C GLU A 47 11.32 2.00 -3.73
N TYR A 48 11.27 0.67 -3.73
CA TYR A 48 11.09 -0.13 -4.94
C TYR A 48 9.62 -0.50 -5.12
N TYR A 49 8.96 -0.97 -4.07
CA TYR A 49 7.58 -1.44 -4.13
C TYR A 49 6.58 -0.32 -4.45
N TYR A 50 6.71 0.85 -3.82
CA TYR A 50 5.76 1.95 -3.94
C TYR A 50 6.26 3.13 -4.78
N ARG A 51 7.46 3.04 -5.40
CA ARG A 51 8.12 4.19 -6.03
C ARG A 51 7.20 4.95 -6.98
N PRO A 52 6.88 6.21 -6.69
CA PRO A 52 6.40 7.12 -7.72
C PRO A 52 7.63 7.59 -8.51
N LEU A 53 7.61 7.44 -9.82
CA LEU A 53 8.75 7.81 -10.68
C LEU A 53 8.79 9.29 -11.05
N HIS A 54 7.75 10.03 -10.68
CA HIS A 54 7.56 11.43 -10.98
C HIS A 54 8.11 12.30 -9.86
N CYS A 55 9.01 13.23 -10.20
CA CYS A 55 9.70 14.07 -9.21
C CYS A 55 8.74 14.99 -8.44
N GLU A 56 7.70 15.52 -9.11
CA GLU A 56 6.66 16.34 -8.45
C GLU A 56 5.96 15.58 -7.31
N TYR A 57 5.74 14.28 -7.51
CA TYR A 57 5.14 13.42 -6.50
C TYR A 57 6.09 13.24 -5.32
N LEU A 58 7.36 12.91 -5.60
CA LEU A 58 8.39 12.76 -4.57
C LEU A 58 8.56 14.03 -3.75
N ASP A 59 8.61 15.19 -4.41
CA ASP A 59 8.69 16.49 -3.76
C ASP A 59 7.50 16.76 -2.84
N THR A 60 6.29 16.47 -3.30
CA THR A 60 5.08 16.66 -2.51
C THR A 60 5.09 15.77 -1.28
N VAL A 61 5.43 14.49 -1.44
CA VAL A 61 5.38 13.53 -0.33
C VAL A 61 6.56 13.66 0.65
N THR A 62 7.72 14.14 0.20
CA THR A 62 8.90 14.35 1.06
C THR A 62 8.85 15.66 1.84
N LYS A 63 8.21 16.72 1.30
CA LYS A 63 8.08 18.04 1.97
C LYS A 63 6.97 18.09 3.03
N VAL A 64 6.11 17.09 3.07
CA VAL A 64 4.97 16.99 3.99
C VAL A 64 5.45 16.58 5.40
N THR A 65 5.17 17.44 6.38
CA THR A 65 5.43 17.18 7.81
C THR A 65 4.12 17.23 8.62
N ALA A 66 3.81 16.16 9.36
CA ALA A 66 2.68 16.04 10.30
C ALA A 66 1.24 16.05 9.71
N GLY A 67 0.24 15.88 10.59
CA GLY A 67 -1.12 15.40 10.29
C GLY A 67 -1.98 16.26 9.36
N SER A 68 -1.80 17.58 9.30
CA SER A 68 -2.49 18.44 8.31
C SER A 68 -1.96 18.21 6.89
N ALA A 69 -0.72 17.78 6.77
CA ALA A 69 -0.07 17.53 5.51
C ALA A 69 -0.50 16.17 4.90
N TRP A 70 -1.04 15.24 5.71
CA TRP A 70 -1.61 13.98 5.21
C TRP A 70 -2.85 14.20 4.31
N ALA A 71 -3.73 15.11 4.71
CA ALA A 71 -4.88 15.51 3.87
C ALA A 71 -4.41 16.05 2.51
N THR A 72 -3.30 16.79 2.49
CA THR A 72 -2.66 17.30 1.27
C THR A 72 -2.11 16.16 0.39
N VAL A 73 -1.42 15.18 0.97
CA VAL A 73 -0.92 14.00 0.22
C VAL A 73 -2.08 13.21 -0.37
N LYS A 74 -3.15 12.99 0.39
CA LYS A 74 -4.35 12.27 -0.07
C LYS A 74 -5.07 13.02 -1.20
N ALA A 75 -5.27 14.34 -1.05
CA ALA A 75 -5.87 15.17 -2.07
C ALA A 75 -5.04 15.15 -3.36
N PHE A 76 -3.72 15.35 -3.24
CA PHE A 76 -2.80 15.30 -4.37
C PHE A 76 -2.83 13.93 -5.07
N ALA A 77 -2.69 12.82 -4.33
CA ALA A 77 -2.72 11.48 -4.91
C ALA A 77 -4.04 11.15 -5.65
N THR A 78 -5.15 11.79 -5.29
CA THR A 78 -6.46 11.60 -5.93
C THR A 78 -6.61 12.44 -7.19
N SER A 79 -6.09 13.68 -7.19
CA SER A 79 -6.22 14.62 -8.31
C SER A 79 -5.08 14.54 -9.32
N TRP A 80 -3.93 13.97 -8.96
CA TRP A 80 -2.73 13.94 -9.78
C TRP A 80 -2.94 13.14 -11.07
N ASP A 81 -2.44 13.70 -12.18
CA ASP A 81 -2.42 13.05 -13.49
C ASP A 81 -1.01 12.52 -13.77
N PRO A 82 -0.83 11.19 -13.86
CA PRO A 82 0.49 10.60 -14.01
C PRO A 82 1.06 10.71 -15.44
N TRP A 83 0.36 11.36 -16.37
CA TRP A 83 0.81 11.48 -17.78
C TRP A 83 1.31 12.88 -18.16
N THR A 84 1.32 13.82 -17.21
CA THR A 84 1.71 15.23 -17.46
C THR A 84 3.22 15.40 -17.64
N ASP A 85 4.03 14.55 -16.99
CA ASP A 85 5.49 14.53 -17.14
C ASP A 85 5.89 13.72 -18.37
N LYS A 86 6.26 14.43 -19.43
CA LYS A 86 6.60 13.83 -20.73
C LYS A 86 7.89 13.01 -20.68
N GLU A 87 8.84 13.35 -19.83
CA GLU A 87 10.13 12.65 -19.75
C GLU A 87 9.94 11.30 -19.05
N VAL A 88 9.30 11.31 -17.89
CA VAL A 88 8.97 10.07 -17.16
C VAL A 88 8.04 9.19 -17.99
N THR A 89 7.03 9.78 -18.63
CA THR A 89 6.13 9.06 -19.52
C THR A 89 6.88 8.40 -20.67
N ALA A 90 7.77 9.13 -21.36
CA ALA A 90 8.56 8.56 -22.47
C ALA A 90 9.46 7.41 -22.02
N ARG A 91 10.15 7.57 -20.87
CA ARG A 91 11.01 6.54 -20.27
C ARG A 91 10.21 5.27 -19.94
N LEU A 92 9.08 5.43 -19.27
CA LEU A 92 8.18 4.34 -18.90
C LEU A 92 7.62 3.61 -20.12
N LEU A 93 7.17 4.34 -21.14
CA LEU A 93 6.64 3.75 -22.37
C LEU A 93 7.70 2.92 -23.12
N HIS A 94 8.97 3.36 -23.09
CA HIS A 94 10.06 2.59 -23.68
C HIS A 94 10.29 1.26 -22.95
N GLU A 95 10.14 1.25 -21.63
CA GLU A 95 10.33 0.09 -20.76
C GLU A 95 9.06 -0.74 -20.55
N ARG A 96 7.95 -0.40 -21.20
CA ARG A 96 6.63 -0.99 -20.92
C ARG A 96 6.68 -2.52 -20.88
N GLN A 97 7.27 -3.14 -21.91
CA GLN A 97 7.30 -4.60 -22.01
C GLN A 97 8.12 -5.25 -20.91
N THR A 98 9.16 -4.58 -20.42
CA THR A 98 9.95 -5.00 -19.26
C THR A 98 9.13 -4.88 -17.97
N LEU A 99 8.47 -3.74 -17.76
CA LEU A 99 7.81 -3.39 -16.50
C LEU A 99 6.54 -4.20 -16.21
N ILE A 100 5.94 -4.82 -17.23
CA ILE A 100 4.75 -5.68 -17.07
C ILE A 100 5.08 -7.17 -16.98
N GLN A 101 6.35 -7.56 -17.04
CA GLN A 101 6.73 -8.96 -16.85
C GLN A 101 6.52 -9.40 -15.38
N PRO A 102 6.16 -10.67 -15.15
CA PRO A 102 6.22 -11.27 -13.81
C PRO A 102 7.66 -11.19 -13.27
N GLU A 103 7.78 -11.02 -11.95
CA GLU A 103 9.07 -11.03 -11.24
C GLU A 103 10.08 -9.97 -11.77
N CYS A 104 9.58 -8.87 -12.34
CA CYS A 104 10.44 -7.83 -12.88
C CYS A 104 11.23 -7.08 -11.79
N THR A 105 12.53 -6.90 -12.02
CA THR A 105 13.47 -6.21 -11.12
C THR A 105 14.09 -4.95 -11.74
N ALA A 106 13.49 -4.40 -12.80
CA ALA A 106 13.96 -3.18 -13.42
C ALA A 106 13.99 -2.02 -12.41
N SER A 107 14.93 -1.08 -12.55
CA SER A 107 15.09 0.05 -11.62
C SER A 107 13.87 0.97 -11.52
N ASP A 108 13.08 1.00 -12.59
CA ASP A 108 11.85 1.77 -12.71
C ASP A 108 10.61 0.94 -12.34
N TRP A 109 10.79 -0.31 -11.90
CA TRP A 109 9.67 -1.13 -11.46
C TRP A 109 9.19 -0.69 -10.07
N SER A 110 7.88 -0.52 -9.97
CA SER A 110 7.10 -0.41 -8.73
C SER A 110 5.68 -0.88 -9.03
N ARG A 111 4.86 -1.13 -7.99
CA ARG A 111 3.44 -1.43 -8.21
C ARG A 111 2.72 -0.30 -8.95
N HIS A 112 3.13 0.93 -8.70
CA HIS A 112 2.63 2.11 -9.39
C HIS A 112 3.00 2.12 -10.88
N SER A 113 4.29 1.96 -11.23
CA SER A 113 4.72 1.98 -12.64
C SER A 113 4.19 0.78 -13.42
N ASN A 114 4.15 -0.41 -12.79
CA ASN A 114 3.53 -1.61 -13.36
C ASN A 114 2.06 -1.36 -13.71
N PHE A 115 1.28 -0.80 -12.77
CA PHE A 115 -0.11 -0.42 -13.02
C PHE A 115 -0.20 0.54 -14.22
N MET A 116 0.55 1.65 -14.19
CA MET A 116 0.52 2.62 -15.28
C MET A 116 0.77 1.99 -16.65
N MET A 117 1.76 1.08 -16.74
CA MET A 117 2.14 0.44 -18.01
C MET A 117 1.12 -0.56 -18.54
N ARG A 118 0.35 -1.20 -17.67
CA ARG A 118 -0.81 -2.01 -18.05
C ARG A 118 -2.00 -1.16 -18.49
N HIS A 119 -2.16 0.00 -17.84
CA HIS A 119 -3.34 0.86 -17.98
C HIS A 119 -3.20 2.04 -18.98
N ILE A 120 -2.18 2.04 -19.86
CA ILE A 120 -1.94 3.11 -20.87
C ILE A 120 -3.17 3.36 -21.77
N GLY A 121 -3.94 4.42 -21.54
CA GLY A 121 -5.06 4.80 -22.40
C GLY A 121 -6.41 4.14 -22.08
N CYS A 122 -6.63 3.60 -20.86
CA CYS A 122 -7.98 3.12 -20.42
C CYS A 122 -8.68 4.09 -19.48
N GLY A 123 -8.00 5.15 -19.01
CA GLY A 123 -8.55 6.06 -18.01
C GLY A 123 -8.54 5.53 -16.58
N HIS A 124 -8.16 4.26 -16.33
CA HIS A 124 -7.92 3.79 -14.97
C HIS A 124 -6.76 4.54 -14.32
N LYS A 125 -6.94 4.90 -13.05
CA LYS A 125 -5.92 5.53 -12.22
C LYS A 125 -5.38 4.52 -11.21
N PRO A 126 -4.08 4.58 -10.88
CA PRO A 126 -3.51 3.72 -9.84
C PRO A 126 -4.23 3.97 -8.50
N PRO A 127 -4.42 2.93 -7.67
CA PRO A 127 -4.94 3.09 -6.32
C PRO A 127 -4.20 4.18 -5.56
N SER A 128 -4.95 5.07 -4.92
CA SER A 128 -4.38 6.16 -4.13
C SER A 128 -3.47 5.64 -3.01
N TYR A 129 -3.72 4.41 -2.53
CA TYR A 129 -2.88 3.73 -1.54
C TYR A 129 -1.41 3.59 -1.99
N TYR A 130 -1.12 3.23 -3.24
CA TYR A 130 0.27 3.05 -3.70
C TYR A 130 1.06 4.35 -3.59
N LEU A 131 0.43 5.42 -4.06
CA LEU A 131 0.99 6.75 -4.11
C LEU A 131 1.10 7.34 -2.71
N SER A 132 -0.02 7.43 -2.00
CA SER A 132 -0.10 8.14 -0.72
C SER A 132 0.45 7.27 0.40
N TYR A 133 -0.37 6.34 0.88
CA TYR A 133 -0.17 5.63 2.12
C TYR A 133 1.07 4.74 2.07
N GLY A 134 1.13 3.89 1.05
CA GLY A 134 2.21 2.93 0.82
C GLY A 134 3.57 3.61 0.76
N TYR A 135 3.76 4.61 -0.12
CA TYR A 135 5.04 5.28 -0.23
C TYR A 135 5.36 6.14 1.00
N PHE A 136 4.46 7.06 1.42
CA PHE A 136 4.73 8.00 2.52
C PHE A 136 5.08 7.29 3.83
N TYR A 137 4.27 6.32 4.27
CA TYR A 137 4.53 5.65 5.54
C TYR A 137 5.76 4.75 5.46
N CYS A 138 5.93 4.04 4.36
CA CYS A 138 7.06 3.13 4.22
C CYS A 138 8.40 3.90 4.13
N SER A 139 8.47 5.01 3.38
CA SER A 139 9.70 5.80 3.21
C SER A 139 9.94 6.80 4.35
N ASN A 140 8.95 7.59 4.75
CA ASN A 140 9.13 8.66 5.75
C ASN A 140 8.94 8.17 7.18
N TYR A 141 7.83 7.48 7.46
CA TYR A 141 7.55 7.03 8.84
C TYR A 141 8.54 5.95 9.25
N GLY A 142 8.81 4.97 8.37
CA GLY A 142 9.86 3.97 8.59
C GLY A 142 11.23 4.59 8.90
N ALA A 143 11.69 5.55 8.09
CA ALA A 143 13.00 6.19 8.28
C ALA A 143 13.09 7.02 9.57
N LYS A 144 12.00 7.68 9.99
CA LYS A 144 11.95 8.48 11.22
C LYS A 144 11.81 7.61 12.48
N LEU A 145 10.99 6.57 12.41
CA LEU A 145 10.73 5.67 13.55
C LEU A 145 11.94 4.76 13.82
N TYR A 146 12.52 4.17 12.77
CA TYR A 146 13.59 3.17 12.87
C TYR A 146 14.73 3.54 13.84
N PRO A 147 15.35 4.74 13.77
CA PRO A 147 16.46 5.09 14.67
C PRO A 147 16.03 5.27 16.14
N THR A 148 14.73 5.42 16.41
CA THR A 148 14.20 5.61 17.76
C THR A 148 13.86 4.29 18.46
N LEU A 149 13.79 3.18 17.72
CA LEU A 149 13.41 1.87 18.24
C LEU A 149 14.61 1.11 18.80
N SER A 150 14.35 0.21 19.74
CA SER A 150 15.34 -0.78 20.18
C SER A 150 15.74 -1.73 19.04
N PRO A 151 16.81 -2.55 19.18
CA PRO A 151 17.13 -3.57 18.19
C PRO A 151 15.96 -4.53 17.88
N ALA A 152 15.13 -4.86 18.87
CA ALA A 152 13.94 -5.68 18.69
C ALA A 152 12.86 -4.93 17.90
N GLY A 153 12.60 -3.65 18.22
CA GLY A 153 11.68 -2.80 17.47
C GLY A 153 12.12 -2.58 16.02
N GLN A 154 13.42 -2.41 15.77
CA GLN A 154 13.98 -2.32 14.42
C GLN A 154 13.79 -3.62 13.63
N ALA A 155 13.99 -4.77 14.27
CA ALA A 155 13.72 -6.07 13.67
C ALA A 155 12.24 -6.23 13.34
N TRP A 156 11.35 -5.88 14.27
CA TRP A 156 9.91 -5.84 14.04
C TRP A 156 9.54 -4.96 12.85
N LEU A 157 10.06 -3.74 12.77
CA LEU A 157 9.71 -2.79 11.70
C LEU A 157 10.12 -3.35 10.31
N ARG A 158 11.24 -4.06 10.21
CA ARG A 158 11.64 -4.75 8.99
C ARG A 158 10.68 -5.90 8.65
N SER A 159 10.33 -6.73 9.63
CA SER A 159 9.42 -7.86 9.46
C SER A 159 7.99 -7.42 9.11
N ALA A 160 7.43 -6.48 9.87
CA ALA A 160 6.11 -5.90 9.64
C ALA A 160 6.00 -5.32 8.22
N LYS A 161 7.00 -4.55 7.78
CA LYS A 161 7.06 -4.02 6.41
C LYS A 161 7.07 -5.12 5.35
N TRP A 162 7.80 -6.20 5.58
CA TRP A 162 7.80 -7.34 4.66
C TRP A 162 6.43 -8.00 4.58
N TYR A 163 5.78 -8.27 5.73
CA TYR A 163 4.43 -8.85 5.77
C TYR A 163 3.37 -7.94 5.16
N LEU A 164 3.46 -6.62 5.36
CA LEU A 164 2.57 -5.65 4.73
C LEU A 164 2.60 -5.82 3.22
N GLN A 165 3.80 -5.83 2.61
CA GLN A 165 3.93 -5.95 1.16
C GLN A 165 3.60 -7.36 0.66
N LYS A 166 3.95 -8.41 1.42
CA LYS A 166 3.57 -9.78 1.10
C LYS A 166 2.05 -9.97 1.07
N ASN A 167 1.33 -9.46 2.07
CA ASN A 167 -0.12 -9.56 2.10
C ASN A 167 -0.75 -8.89 0.87
N MET A 168 -0.21 -7.73 0.44
CA MET A 168 -0.65 -7.07 -0.80
C MET A 168 -0.46 -7.97 -2.03
N GLU A 169 0.72 -8.58 -2.18
CA GLU A 169 1.02 -9.50 -3.27
C GLU A 169 0.13 -10.74 -3.28
N ASP A 170 -0.06 -11.36 -2.10
CA ASP A 170 -0.88 -12.54 -1.95
C ASP A 170 -2.33 -12.24 -2.33
N GLY A 171 -2.87 -11.09 -1.93
CA GLY A 171 -4.23 -10.70 -2.31
C GLY A 171 -4.39 -10.36 -3.79
N LEU A 172 -3.41 -9.67 -4.39
CA LEU A 172 -3.38 -9.43 -5.84
C LEU A 172 -3.36 -10.74 -6.60
N ASN A 173 -2.48 -11.67 -6.23
CA ASN A 173 -2.37 -12.99 -6.84
C ASN A 173 -3.67 -13.80 -6.69
N GLN A 174 -4.27 -13.83 -5.50
CA GLN A 174 -5.56 -14.50 -5.27
C GLN A 174 -6.68 -13.87 -6.12
N ASN A 175 -6.70 -12.53 -6.28
CA ASN A 175 -7.68 -11.86 -7.14
C ASN A 175 -7.48 -12.16 -8.64
N MET A 176 -6.28 -12.57 -9.07
CA MET A 176 -6.07 -13.06 -10.43
C MET A 176 -6.65 -14.47 -10.65
N GLN A 177 -6.69 -15.27 -9.59
CA GLN A 177 -7.15 -16.66 -9.63
C GLN A 177 -8.66 -16.77 -9.40
N GLY A 178 -9.26 -15.88 -8.62
CA GLY A 178 -10.67 -15.95 -8.27
C GLY A 178 -11.22 -14.70 -7.60
N LYS A 179 -12.43 -14.83 -7.07
CA LYS A 179 -13.18 -13.72 -6.46
C LYS A 179 -13.00 -13.58 -4.95
N VAL A 180 -12.37 -14.58 -4.31
CA VAL A 180 -12.20 -14.62 -2.85
C VAL A 180 -10.73 -14.38 -2.56
N ILE A 181 -10.47 -13.36 -1.75
CA ILE A 181 -9.16 -13.12 -1.15
C ILE A 181 -9.25 -13.56 0.30
N LYS A 182 -8.26 -14.33 0.75
CA LYS A 182 -8.09 -14.77 2.13
C LYS A 182 -6.63 -14.65 2.52
N ILE A 183 -6.36 -13.82 3.52
CA ILE A 183 -5.03 -13.64 4.10
C ILE A 183 -5.08 -14.24 5.50
N SER A 184 -4.21 -15.21 5.79
CA SER A 184 -4.13 -15.83 7.11
C SER A 184 -2.82 -15.42 7.76
N SER A 185 -2.84 -15.19 9.07
CA SER A 185 -1.61 -14.93 9.82
C SER A 185 -0.62 -16.09 9.68
N ALA A 186 0.66 -15.75 9.56
CA ALA A 186 1.76 -16.71 9.62
C ALA A 186 1.91 -17.35 11.02
N LYS A 187 1.43 -16.66 12.06
CA LYS A 187 1.45 -17.12 13.45
C LYS A 187 0.09 -17.73 13.86
N PRO A 188 0.07 -18.96 14.41
CA PRO A 188 -1.17 -19.57 14.89
C PRO A 188 -1.89 -18.72 15.93
N GLY A 189 -3.22 -18.61 15.81
CA GLY A 189 -4.07 -17.93 16.80
C GLY A 189 -4.35 -16.45 16.51
N ASN A 190 -3.64 -15.82 15.57
CA ASN A 190 -3.84 -14.41 15.21
C ASN A 190 -4.95 -14.17 14.17
N GLY A 191 -5.59 -15.24 13.69
CA GLY A 191 -6.76 -15.17 12.82
C GLY A 191 -6.45 -15.01 11.33
N SER A 192 -7.47 -14.57 10.60
CA SER A 192 -7.43 -14.41 9.14
C SER A 192 -8.43 -13.35 8.69
N PHE A 193 -8.12 -12.70 7.57
CA PHE A 193 -8.99 -11.78 6.86
C PHE A 193 -9.54 -12.45 5.59
N SER A 194 -10.77 -12.10 5.19
CA SER A 194 -11.30 -12.46 3.87
C SER A 194 -12.21 -11.38 3.30
N MET A 195 -12.15 -11.20 1.98
CA MET A 195 -13.05 -10.33 1.24
C MET A 195 -13.42 -10.95 -0.11
N VAL A 196 -14.56 -10.52 -0.65
CA VAL A 196 -14.99 -10.88 -2.00
C VAL A 196 -14.78 -9.67 -2.90
N VAL A 197 -13.98 -9.85 -3.94
CA VAL A 197 -13.73 -8.86 -4.98
C VAL A 197 -13.84 -9.56 -6.31
N THR A 198 -14.55 -8.97 -7.27
CA THR A 198 -14.61 -9.51 -8.63
C THR A 198 -13.18 -9.76 -9.15
N ARG A 199 -12.97 -10.92 -9.78
CA ARG A 199 -11.66 -11.30 -10.35
C ARG A 199 -11.16 -10.17 -11.27
N TYR A 200 -9.90 -9.80 -11.14
CA TYR A 200 -9.25 -8.69 -11.86
C TYR A 200 -9.67 -7.27 -11.48
N GLN A 201 -10.36 -7.06 -10.36
CA GLN A 201 -10.89 -5.74 -9.99
C GLN A 201 -10.26 -5.15 -8.73
N LEU A 202 -9.43 -5.89 -7.99
CA LEU A 202 -8.90 -5.44 -6.70
C LEU A 202 -8.20 -4.08 -6.77
N GLU A 203 -7.34 -3.87 -7.77
CA GLU A 203 -6.61 -2.60 -7.95
C GLU A 203 -7.33 -1.58 -8.84
N LEU A 204 -8.51 -1.91 -9.40
CA LEU A 204 -9.26 -1.00 -10.28
C LEU A 204 -10.19 -0.07 -9.50
N ASP A 205 -10.52 -0.45 -8.27
CA ASP A 205 -11.30 0.38 -7.34
C ASP A 205 -10.41 0.81 -6.16
N SER A 206 -10.13 2.11 -6.08
CA SER A 206 -9.18 2.63 -5.11
C SER A 206 -9.63 2.43 -3.65
N GLU A 207 -10.94 2.49 -3.37
CA GLU A 207 -11.47 2.33 -2.01
C GLU A 207 -11.47 0.85 -1.59
N THR A 208 -11.81 -0.06 -2.50
CA THR A 208 -11.68 -1.51 -2.30
C THR A 208 -10.22 -1.89 -2.03
N PHE A 209 -9.29 -1.35 -2.82
CA PHE A 209 -7.86 -1.60 -2.62
C PHE A 209 -7.35 -1.06 -1.28
N LYS A 210 -7.79 0.15 -0.89
CA LYS A 210 -7.46 0.74 0.42
C LYS A 210 -8.01 -0.11 1.57
N THR A 211 -9.26 -0.55 1.46
CA THR A 211 -9.91 -1.42 2.44
C THR A 211 -9.14 -2.73 2.58
N PHE A 212 -8.82 -3.37 1.46
CA PHE A 212 -8.00 -4.58 1.44
C PHE A 212 -6.66 -4.37 2.16
N ALA A 213 -5.95 -3.30 1.83
CA ALA A 213 -4.67 -3.00 2.47
C ALA A 213 -4.83 -2.87 3.99
N PHE A 214 -5.69 -1.97 4.46
CA PHE A 214 -5.86 -1.70 5.88
C PHE A 214 -6.33 -2.91 6.69
N GLU A 215 -7.24 -3.71 6.16
CA GLU A 215 -7.75 -4.89 6.88
C GLU A 215 -6.69 -6.00 7.02
N THR A 216 -5.62 -5.97 6.21
CA THR A 216 -4.50 -6.93 6.31
C THR A 216 -3.33 -6.42 7.14
N HIS A 217 -3.33 -5.15 7.53
CA HIS A 217 -2.27 -4.55 8.36
C HIS A 217 -2.17 -5.14 9.77
N PRO A 218 -3.27 -5.37 10.51
CA PRO A 218 -3.20 -5.98 11.84
C PRO A 218 -2.47 -7.34 11.80
N LEU A 219 -2.79 -8.17 10.80
CA LEU A 219 -2.13 -9.46 10.60
C LEU A 219 -0.63 -9.28 10.36
N ALA A 220 -0.24 -8.34 9.50
CA ALA A 220 1.15 -8.05 9.21
C ALA A 220 1.94 -7.56 10.44
N TYR A 221 1.32 -6.75 11.30
CA TYR A 221 1.96 -6.28 12.53
C TYR A 221 2.17 -7.42 13.54
N LEU A 222 1.17 -8.28 13.69
CA LEU A 222 1.26 -9.45 14.57
C LEU A 222 2.28 -10.48 14.07
N ASP A 223 2.28 -10.75 12.78
CA ASP A 223 3.26 -11.62 12.12
C ASP A 223 4.67 -11.04 12.20
N GLY A 224 4.79 -9.71 12.14
CA GLY A 224 6.03 -8.98 12.39
C GLY A 224 6.56 -9.12 13.82
N GLY A 225 5.72 -9.55 14.78
CA GLY A 225 6.09 -9.72 16.19
C GLY A 225 5.73 -8.55 17.09
N LEU A 226 4.67 -7.79 16.76
CA LEU A 226 4.23 -6.65 17.59
C LEU A 226 3.94 -7.12 19.03
N SER A 227 3.37 -8.32 19.17
CA SER A 227 3.08 -8.99 20.44
C SER A 227 4.31 -9.23 21.32
N ASP A 228 5.50 -9.27 20.72
CA ASP A 228 6.73 -9.69 21.38
C ASP A 228 7.61 -8.48 21.77
N LEU A 229 7.15 -7.26 21.46
CA LEU A 229 7.89 -6.02 21.71
C LEU A 229 7.75 -5.52 23.15
N GLN A 230 8.78 -4.80 23.59
CA GLN A 230 8.74 -4.05 24.84
C GLN A 230 7.78 -2.86 24.71
N ILE A 231 7.14 -2.49 25.82
CA ILE A 231 6.15 -1.40 25.91
C ILE A 231 6.71 -0.09 25.32
N GLY A 232 7.99 0.21 25.56
CA GLY A 232 8.63 1.43 25.07
C GLY A 232 8.70 1.53 23.53
N ASP A 233 8.86 0.41 22.83
CA ASP A 233 8.81 0.38 21.36
C ASP A 233 7.36 0.40 20.88
N MET A 234 6.46 -0.34 21.56
CA MET A 234 5.03 -0.37 21.24
C MET A 234 4.41 1.04 21.30
N LEU A 235 4.73 1.85 22.31
CA LEU A 235 4.27 3.23 22.42
C LEU A 235 4.77 4.13 21.30
N LYS A 236 6.01 3.94 20.82
CA LYS A 236 6.56 4.71 19.68
C LYS A 236 5.88 4.34 18.36
N ILE A 237 5.58 3.05 18.20
CA ILE A 237 4.85 2.52 17.03
C ILE A 237 3.41 3.03 17.02
N MET A 238 2.72 2.99 18.16
CA MET A 238 1.33 3.45 18.29
C MET A 238 1.20 4.98 18.31
N GLY A 239 2.21 5.71 18.77
CA GLY A 239 2.22 7.17 18.84
C GLY A 239 2.60 7.87 17.53
N GLY A 240 2.75 7.13 16.43
CA GLY A 240 3.04 7.68 15.11
C GLY A 240 1.84 8.42 14.47
N PRO A 241 2.06 9.18 13.38
CA PRO A 241 1.01 9.88 12.63
C PRO A 241 -0.03 8.96 11.97
N ALA A 242 0.13 7.64 12.04
CA ALA A 242 -0.78 6.62 11.50
C ALA A 242 -2.10 6.49 12.28
N LEU A 243 -2.59 7.57 12.90
CA LEU A 243 -3.82 7.57 13.68
C LEU A 243 -5.03 7.12 12.85
N GLU A 244 -5.04 7.27 11.51
CA GLU A 244 -6.13 6.78 10.65
C GLU A 244 -6.20 5.23 10.62
N GLU A 245 -5.07 4.51 10.73
CA GLU A 245 -5.05 3.05 10.85
C GLU A 245 -5.51 2.57 12.23
N TRP A 246 -5.09 3.29 13.28
CA TRP A 246 -5.50 3.02 14.67
C TRP A 246 -6.93 3.48 14.99
N ALA A 247 -7.47 4.42 14.21
CA ALA A 247 -8.83 4.94 14.36
C ALA A 247 -9.89 4.02 13.75
N ASP A 248 -9.53 3.00 12.97
CA ASP A 248 -10.48 1.92 12.66
C ASP A 248 -10.64 1.05 13.94
N PRO A 249 -11.83 1.04 14.56
CA PRO A 249 -12.06 0.32 15.81
C PRO A 249 -11.72 -1.19 15.70
N ARG A 250 -11.78 -1.76 14.49
CA ARG A 250 -11.50 -3.20 14.26
C ARG A 250 -10.00 -3.50 14.30
N THR A 251 -9.17 -2.60 13.77
CA THR A 251 -7.70 -2.67 13.84
C THR A 251 -7.24 -2.54 15.29
N TYR A 252 -7.80 -1.57 16.02
CA TYR A 252 -7.51 -1.38 17.43
C TYR A 252 -7.95 -2.58 18.26
N GLN A 253 -9.17 -3.09 18.05
CA GLN A 253 -9.70 -4.24 18.79
C GLN A 253 -8.88 -5.51 18.52
N GLN A 254 -8.45 -5.79 17.28
CA GLN A 254 -7.64 -6.97 16.99
C GLN A 254 -6.24 -6.90 17.60
N VAL A 255 -5.58 -5.74 17.55
CA VAL A 255 -4.28 -5.52 18.21
C VAL A 255 -4.43 -5.53 19.75
N TRP A 256 -5.54 -5.02 20.27
CA TRP A 256 -5.85 -5.03 21.71
C TRP A 256 -6.22 -6.42 22.22
N ASP A 257 -7.00 -7.21 21.48
CA ASP A 257 -7.40 -8.56 21.88
C ASP A 257 -6.24 -9.55 21.72
N SER A 258 -5.38 -9.38 20.71
CA SER A 258 -4.07 -10.08 20.65
C SER A 258 -3.10 -9.54 21.72
N GLY A 259 -3.18 -8.26 22.06
CA GLY A 259 -2.48 -7.63 23.19
C GLY A 259 -2.92 -8.17 24.56
N LYS A 260 -4.19 -8.54 24.76
CA LYS A 260 -4.66 -9.25 25.97
C LYS A 260 -4.01 -10.62 26.12
N VAL A 261 -3.76 -11.32 25.02
CA VAL A 261 -3.02 -12.60 25.03
C VAL A 261 -1.58 -12.40 25.50
N VAL A 262 -0.96 -11.27 25.12
CA VAL A 262 0.40 -10.89 25.55
C VAL A 262 0.43 -10.40 27.01
N ALA A 263 -0.52 -9.55 27.41
CA ALA A 263 -0.65 -9.03 28.76
C ALA A 263 -0.89 -10.16 29.78
N SER A 264 -1.65 -11.19 29.39
CA SER A 264 -1.90 -12.37 30.22
C SER A 264 -0.63 -13.21 30.52
N LYS A 265 0.44 -13.05 29.73
CA LYS A 265 1.62 -13.91 29.82
C LYS A 265 2.80 -13.29 30.57
N THR A 266 2.80 -11.98 30.86
CA THR A 266 4.00 -11.33 31.42
C THR A 266 3.81 -10.30 32.53
N LEU A 267 2.65 -9.66 32.76
CA LEU A 267 2.55 -8.67 33.86
C LEU A 267 1.13 -8.49 34.40
N GLY A 268 0.78 -9.26 35.43
CA GLY A 268 -0.38 -8.98 36.27
C GLY A 268 -0.20 -7.72 37.15
N ASP A 269 1.05 -7.36 37.47
CA ASP A 269 1.29 -6.47 38.62
C ASP A 269 1.92 -5.10 38.27
N ALA A 270 2.59 -4.91 37.12
CA ALA A 270 3.15 -3.59 36.76
C ALA A 270 2.35 -2.79 35.72
N TRP A 271 1.18 -3.28 35.31
CA TRP A 271 0.21 -2.47 34.55
C TRP A 271 -0.68 -1.62 35.47
N ASP A 272 -0.90 -2.05 36.72
CA ASP A 272 -1.71 -1.31 37.69
C ASP A 272 -0.97 -0.11 38.32
N SER A 273 0.37 -0.10 38.26
CA SER A 273 1.20 0.99 38.81
C SER A 273 1.44 2.16 37.82
N THR A 274 1.12 1.99 36.54
CA THR A 274 1.10 3.07 35.53
C THR A 274 -0.22 3.84 35.47
N LYS A 275 -1.13 3.63 36.43
CA LYS A 275 -2.29 4.52 36.71
C LYS A 275 -1.91 5.90 37.26
N ILE A 276 -0.69 6.37 37.03
CA ILE A 276 -0.30 7.75 37.32
C ILE A 276 -0.47 8.53 36.02
N ASP A 277 -1.63 9.19 35.92
CA ASP A 277 -1.94 10.30 35.02
C ASP A 277 -1.76 10.05 33.51
N VAL A 278 -2.32 8.95 33.01
CA VAL A 278 -2.79 8.93 31.60
C VAL A 278 -4.16 9.61 31.55
N ASP A 279 -4.18 10.90 31.87
CA ASP A 279 -5.29 11.81 31.60
C ASP A 279 -5.28 12.08 30.08
N ASP A 280 -5.80 11.07 29.38
CA ASP A 280 -5.62 10.79 27.96
C ASP A 280 -6.13 11.91 27.04
N PRO A 281 -5.26 12.54 26.22
CA PRO A 281 -5.68 13.46 25.19
C PRO A 281 -6.66 12.83 24.18
N VAL A 282 -6.59 11.51 23.97
CA VAL A 282 -7.43 10.77 23.03
C VAL A 282 -8.84 10.60 23.59
N SER A 283 -8.99 10.29 24.87
CA SER A 283 -10.28 10.28 25.59
C SER A 283 -10.92 11.66 25.67
N LYS A 284 -10.13 12.73 25.81
CA LYS A 284 -10.65 14.12 25.72
C LYS A 284 -11.10 14.51 24.32
N ILE A 285 -10.44 14.00 23.28
CA ILE A 285 -10.82 14.25 21.87
C ILE A 285 -12.07 13.42 21.50
N LEU A 286 -12.15 12.17 21.92
CA LEU A 286 -13.33 11.31 21.76
C LEU A 286 -14.53 11.83 22.55
N GLY A 287 -14.34 12.28 23.80
CA GLY A 287 -15.39 12.91 24.59
C GLY A 287 -15.95 14.18 23.96
N ARG A 288 -15.09 15.06 23.43
CA ARG A 288 -15.52 16.29 22.74
C ARG A 288 -16.28 16.04 21.43
N LEU A 289 -16.01 14.91 20.75
CA LEU A 289 -16.72 14.52 19.54
C LEU A 289 -18.07 13.84 19.83
N MET A 290 -18.23 13.26 21.02
CA MET A 290 -19.47 12.59 21.43
C MET A 290 -20.45 13.50 22.18
N ASP A 291 -19.98 14.64 22.73
CA ASP A 291 -20.81 15.64 23.41
C ASP A 291 -21.32 16.79 22.49
N ALA A 292 -20.92 16.81 21.22
CA ALA A 292 -21.46 17.76 20.25
C ALA A 292 -22.79 17.25 19.68
N LYS A 293 -23.89 17.60 20.37
CA LYS A 293 -25.24 17.60 19.80
C LYS A 293 -25.38 18.62 18.67
#